data_AF-A0A1V9EIR7-F1
#
_entry.id   AF-A0A1V9EIR7-F1
#
_cell.length_a   1.000
_cell.length_b   1.000
_cell.length_c   1.000
_cell.angle_alpha   90.00
_cell.angle_beta   90.00
_cell.angle_gamma   90.00
#
_symmetry.space_group_name_H-M   'P 1'
#
loop_
_entity.id
_entity.type
_entity.pdbx_description
1 polymer ?
#
loop_
_entity_poly.entity_id
_entity_poly.type
_entity_poly.pdbx_seq_one_letter_code
_entity_poly.pdbx_strand_id
1 'polypeptide(L)' 'MLGGLLVFSACKKDSDSDAAPAPVVDPVTVTDAKPADTLTLKGQNFSATITGNTVKVGDVEATVVSATATEI' A
#
# COMPACT_ATOMS: atom_id res chain seq x y z
N MET A 1 52.48 18.41 11.07
CA MET A 1 51.21 19.09 10.77
C MET A 1 50.70 18.60 9.42
N LEU A 2 50.04 17.45 9.38
CA LEU A 2 49.14 17.12 8.28
C LEU A 2 48.04 16.24 8.88
N GLY A 3 46.93 16.91 9.15
CA GLY A 3 45.90 16.50 10.09
C GLY A 3 45.12 15.28 9.63
N GLY A 4 44.77 14.45 10.61
CA GLY A 4 43.83 13.36 10.45
C GLY A 4 42.45 13.88 10.07
N LEU A 5 41.90 13.31 9.01
CA LEU A 5 40.47 13.36 8.71
C LEU A 5 39.81 12.22 9.50
N LEU A 6 39.33 12.54 10.69
CA LEU A 6 38.42 11.67 11.43
C LEU A 6 37.09 11.64 10.69
N VAL A 7 36.86 10.57 9.94
CA VAL A 7 35.53 10.24 9.42
C VAL A 7 34.70 9.78 10.62
N PHE A 8 33.89 10.70 11.17
CA PHE A 8 32.84 10.32 12.10
C PHE A 8 31.82 9.50 11.32
N SER A 9 31.98 8.18 11.36
CA SER A 9 30.96 7.21 10.97
C SER A 9 29.85 7.24 12.02
N ALA A 10 29.13 8.35 12.07
CA ALA A 10 27.89 8.49 12.80
C ALA A 10 26.74 8.04 11.89
N CYS A 11 26.70 6.74 11.59
CA CYS A 11 25.42 6.09 11.27
C CYS A 11 24.64 6.00 12.58
N LYS A 12 24.05 7.12 12.99
CA LYS A 12 23.11 7.19 14.11
C LYS A 12 21.88 7.90 13.56
N LYS A 13 20.73 7.22 13.62
CA LYS A 13 19.39 7.56 13.10
C LYS A 13 19.14 7.12 11.63
N ASP A 14 18.12 6.35 11.28
CA ASP A 14 16.86 6.04 11.97
C ASP A 14 16.32 4.64 11.58
N SER A 15 15.71 4.00 12.57
CA SER A 15 14.55 3.11 12.49
C SER A 15 14.65 1.83 11.67
N ASP A 16 14.67 0.70 12.37
CA ASP A 16 14.01 -0.54 11.95
C ASP A 16 12.61 -0.19 11.41
N SER A 17 12.54 -0.06 10.08
CA SER A 17 11.31 0.16 9.35
C SER A 17 10.60 -1.19 9.33
N ASP A 18 9.85 -1.47 10.39
CA ASP A 18 8.75 -2.42 10.35
C ASP A 18 7.69 -1.84 9.39
N ALA A 19 8.03 -1.87 8.10
CA ALA A 19 7.14 -1.47 7.04
C ALA A 19 6.09 -2.56 6.94
N ALA A 20 4.82 -2.17 7.14
CA ALA A 20 3.71 -3.07 6.89
C ALA A 20 3.84 -3.66 5.48
N PRO A 21 3.55 -4.96 5.31
CA PRO A 21 3.68 -5.62 4.01
C PRO A 21 2.81 -4.91 2.97
N ALA A 22 3.31 -4.80 1.74
CA ALA A 22 2.57 -4.17 0.66
C ALA A 22 1.26 -4.93 0.37
N PRO A 23 0.20 -4.22 -0.04
CA PRO A 23 -1.05 -4.86 -0.44
C PRO A 23 -0.87 -5.67 -1.72
N VAL A 24 -1.50 -6.84 -1.77
CA VAL A 24 -1.51 -7.73 -2.95
C VAL A 24 -2.96 -7.97 -3.33
N VAL A 25 -3.27 -7.92 -4.62
CA VAL A 25 -4.60 -8.20 -5.16
C VAL A 25 -4.55 -9.56 -5.85
N ASP A 26 -5.50 -10.44 -5.54
CA ASP A 26 -5.66 -11.72 -6.22
C ASP A 26 -6.12 -11.50 -7.67
N PRO A 27 -5.94 -12.48 -8.58
CA PRO A 27 -6.43 -12.37 -9.94
C PRO A 27 -7.92 -12.06 -10.00
N VAL A 28 -8.27 -10.94 -10.64
CA VAL A 28 -9.64 -10.50 -10.86
C VAL A 28 -10.14 -11.07 -12.19
N THR A 29 -11.26 -11.79 -12.17
CA THR A 29 -11.86 -12.40 -13.38
C THR A 29 -13.01 -11.58 -13.97
N VAL A 30 -13.41 -10.49 -13.30
CA VAL A 30 -14.43 -9.58 -13.78
C VAL A 30 -13.88 -8.80 -14.97
N THR A 31 -14.43 -9.03 -16.16
CA THR A 31 -13.99 -8.38 -17.41
C THR A 31 -14.74 -7.09 -17.70
N ASP A 32 -15.93 -6.92 -17.11
CA ASP A 32 -16.83 -5.81 -17.38
C ASP A 32 -17.53 -5.37 -16.09
N ALA A 33 -17.43 -4.08 -15.78
CA ALA A 33 -18.16 -3.43 -14.72
C ALA A 33 -18.61 -2.06 -15.22
N LYS A 34 -19.84 -1.66 -14.91
CA LYS A 34 -20.36 -0.33 -15.23
C LYS A 34 -20.08 0.63 -14.07
N PRO A 35 -20.02 1.94 -14.34
CA PRO A 35 -20.05 2.92 -13.27
C PRO A 35 -21.25 2.65 -12.35
N ALA A 36 -21.02 2.73 -11.04
CA ALA A 36 -21.96 2.39 -9.96
C ALA A 36 -22.18 0.89 -9.66
N ASP A 37 -21.54 -0.04 -10.38
CA ASP A 37 -21.47 -1.42 -9.93
C ASP A 37 -20.51 -1.54 -8.72
N THR A 38 -20.85 -2.43 -7.79
CA THR A 38 -19.94 -2.78 -6.68
C THR A 38 -19.02 -3.91 -7.12
N LEU A 39 -17.71 -3.66 -7.09
CA LEU A 39 -16.68 -4.66 -7.32
C LEU A 39 -16.04 -5.06 -5.98
N THR A 40 -15.94 -6.36 -5.73
CA THR A 40 -15.22 -6.90 -4.59
C THR A 40 -13.83 -7.37 -5.04
N LEU A 41 -12.79 -6.83 -4.41
CA LEU A 41 -11.40 -7.20 -4.64
C LEU A 41 -10.91 -8.08 -3.50
N LYS A 42 -10.38 -9.26 -3.83
CA LYS A 42 -9.72 -10.15 -2.87
C LYS A 42 -8.22 -9.91 -2.88
N GLY A 43 -7.59 -10.14 -1.74
CA GLY A 43 -6.16 -9.91 -1.61
C GLY A 43 -5.67 -10.07 -0.18
N GLN A 44 -4.54 -9.43 0.10
CA GLN A 44 -3.84 -9.49 1.37
C GLN A 44 -3.29 -8.11 1.73
N ASN A 45 -3.13 -7.86 3.03
CA ASN A 45 -2.52 -6.64 3.60
C ASN A 45 -3.24 -5.34 3.23
N PHE A 46 -4.54 -5.40 2.95
CA PHE A 46 -5.36 -4.21 2.83
C PHE A 46 -5.53 -3.53 4.19
N SER A 47 -5.70 -2.21 4.20
CA SER A 47 -6.10 -1.51 5.40
C SER A 47 -7.54 -1.92 5.76
N ALA A 48 -7.78 -2.30 7.01
CA ALA A 48 -9.14 -2.54 7.50
C ALA A 48 -9.98 -1.24 7.64
N THR A 49 -9.36 -0.08 7.41
CA THR A 49 -10.04 1.23 7.38
C THR A 49 -10.16 1.72 5.94
N ILE A 50 -11.38 2.11 5.55
CA ILE A 50 -11.73 2.59 4.20
C ILE A 50 -10.77 3.67 3.69
N THR A 51 -10.52 4.71 4.50
CA THR A 51 -9.65 5.84 4.12
C THR A 51 -8.17 5.50 4.03
N GLY A 52 -7.77 4.29 4.49
CA GLY A 52 -6.42 3.76 4.33
C GLY A 52 -6.21 3.02 3.01
N ASN A 53 -7.23 2.94 2.15
CA ASN A 53 -7.15 2.29 0.85
C ASN A 53 -7.43 3.29 -0.27
N THR A 54 -6.72 3.13 -1.38
CA THR A 54 -6.99 3.83 -2.64
C THR A 54 -7.07 2.78 -3.73
N VAL A 55 -8.23 2.68 -4.39
CA VAL A 55 -8.48 1.71 -5.47
C VAL A 55 -8.63 2.47 -6.78
N LYS A 56 -7.91 2.01 -7.80
CA LYS A 56 -8.03 2.53 -9.17
C LYS A 56 -8.32 1.39 -10.13
N VAL A 57 -9.31 1.58 -11.00
CA VAL A 57 -9.63 0.67 -12.10
C VAL A 57 -9.25 1.39 -13.38
N GLY A 58 -8.10 1.01 -13.95
CA GLY A 58 -7.44 1.84 -14.96
C GLY A 58 -7.05 3.20 -14.37
N ASP A 59 -7.51 4.28 -15.00
CA ASP A 59 -7.26 5.66 -14.57
C ASP A 59 -8.35 6.25 -13.65
N VAL A 60 -9.42 5.50 -13.39
CA VAL A 60 -10.56 5.96 -12.58
C VAL A 60 -10.39 5.52 -11.13
N GLU A 61 -10.45 6.47 -10.21
CA GLU A 61 -10.49 6.17 -8.77
C GLU A 61 -11.88 5.67 -8.37
N ALA A 62 -11.92 4.52 -7.72
CA ALA A 62 -13.15 3.91 -7.24
C ALA A 62 -13.43 4.30 -5.79
N THR A 63 -14.70 4.50 -5.45
CA THR A 63 -15.14 4.71 -4.07
C THR A 63 -15.06 3.40 -3.30
N VAL A 64 -14.23 3.36 -2.26
CA VAL A 64 -14.17 2.23 -1.32
C VAL A 64 -15.34 2.31 -0.35
N VAL A 65 -16.20 1.29 -0.34
CA VAL A 65 -17.42 1.24 0.50
C VAL A 65 -17.29 0.29 1.70
N SER A 66 -16.37 -0.67 1.63
CA SER A 66 -16.03 -1.63 2.68
C SER A 66 -14.54 -1.95 2.64
N ALA A 67 -13.96 -2.34 3.78
CA ALA A 67 -12.57 -2.75 3.83
C ALA A 67 -12.31 -3.74 4.97
N THR A 68 -11.57 -4.79 4.66
CA THR A 68 -11.00 -5.76 5.60
C THR A 68 -9.55 -6.03 5.17
N ALA A 69 -8.80 -6.81 5.96
CA ALA A 69 -7.42 -7.14 5.60
C ALA A 69 -7.28 -7.96 4.29
N THR A 70 -8.36 -8.59 3.83
CA THR A 70 -8.35 -9.53 2.68
C THR A 70 -9.43 -9.26 1.63
N GLU A 71 -10.21 -8.20 1.81
CA GLU A 71 -11.32 -7.84 0.93
C GLU A 71 -11.57 -6.34 0.97
N ILE A 72 -11.73 -5.72 -0.20
CA ILE A 72 -12.19 -4.34 -0.39
C ILE A 72 -13.40 -4.35 -1.33
#